data_AF-A0AAW6SUX2-F1
#
_entry.id   AF-A0AAW6SUX2-F1
#
_cell.length_a   1.000
_cell.length_b   1.000
_cell.length_c   1.000
_cell.angle_alpha   90.00
_cell.angle_beta   90.00
_cell.angle_gamma   90.00
#
_symmetry.space_group_name_H-M   'P 1'
#
loop_
_entity.id
_entity.type
_entity.pdbx_description
1 polymer ?
#
loop_
_entity_poly.entity_id
_entity_poly.type
_entity_poly.pdbx_seq_one_letter_code
_entity_poly.pdbx_strand_id
1 'polypeptide(L)'
;MAKVETINFRSFMRNENEVLPKVSAVKVAQVSAGLVVVMIPRTALAATSDAAFGTVWHTVMNIVDWIAVGVFTFSGVSWMLGHRGAAIERLIGGAAGYLLARHAIDIRNWLRGI
;
A
#
# COMPACT_ATOMS: atom_id res chain seq x y z
N MET A 1 -5.12 -33.60 1.80
CA MET A 1 -6.17 -33.79 0.77
C MET A 1 -6.82 -32.45 0.49
N ALA A 2 -6.54 -31.83 -0.66
CA ALA A 2 -7.20 -30.61 -1.10
C ALA A 2 -8.48 -31.00 -1.84
N LYS A 3 -9.62 -30.41 -1.47
CA LYS A 3 -10.92 -30.64 -2.12
C LYS A 3 -10.84 -30.06 -3.53
N VAL A 4 -10.85 -30.93 -4.53
CA VAL A 4 -10.93 -30.51 -5.94
C VAL A 4 -12.38 -30.14 -6.21
N GLU A 5 -12.67 -28.84 -6.27
CA GLU A 5 -13.97 -28.36 -6.71
C GLU A 5 -13.94 -28.20 -8.23
N THR A 6 -14.62 -29.10 -8.94
CA THR A 6 -14.80 -29.01 -10.39
C THR A 6 -16.03 -28.17 -10.71
N ILE A 7 -15.88 -27.21 -11.60
CA ILE A 7 -17.01 -26.40 -12.09
C ILE A 7 -17.98 -27.32 -12.83
N ASN A 8 -19.24 -27.32 -12.43
CA ASN A 8 -20.28 -28.09 -13.11
C ASN A 8 -20.72 -27.32 -14.37
N PHE A 9 -20.23 -27.72 -15.55
CA PHE A 9 -20.53 -27.04 -16.83
C PHE A 9 -22.02 -26.93 -17.15
N ARG A 10 -22.83 -27.86 -16.65
CA ARG A 10 -24.28 -27.84 -16.81
C ARG A 10 -24.92 -26.68 -16.04
N SER A 11 -24.37 -26.34 -14.87
CA SER A 11 -24.78 -25.17 -14.08
C SER A 11 -24.40 -23.87 -14.76
N PHE A 12 -23.17 -23.81 -15.27
CA PHE A 12 -22.66 -22.66 -16.02
C PHE A 12 -23.51 -22.33 -17.27
N MET A 13 -23.88 -23.33 -18.09
CA MET A 13 -24.70 -23.10 -19.28
C MET A 13 -26.17 -22.79 -18.98
N ARG A 14 -26.66 -23.20 -17.80
CA ARG A 14 -28.05 -22.96 -17.38
C ARG A 14 -28.25 -21.55 -16.81
N ASN A 15 -27.19 -20.75 -16.69
CA ASN A 15 -27.21 -19.43 -16.05
C ASN A 15 -27.94 -19.46 -14.71
N GLU A 16 -27.75 -20.53 -13.94
CA GLU A 16 -28.27 -20.56 -12.58
C GLU A 16 -27.42 -19.61 -11.74
N ASN A 17 -28.09 -18.62 -11.14
CA ASN A 17 -27.46 -17.62 -10.29
C ASN A 17 -26.98 -18.28 -8.98
N GLU A 18 -25.94 -19.09 -9.05
CA GLU A 18 -25.20 -19.48 -7.86
C GLU A 18 -24.64 -18.20 -7.24
N VAL A 19 -25.02 -17.95 -5.99
CA VAL A 19 -24.65 -16.75 -5.25
C VAL A 19 -23.14 -16.74 -5.12
N LEU A 20 -22.47 -16.00 -6.03
CA LEU A 20 -21.03 -15.80 -5.98
C LEU A 20 -20.67 -15.31 -4.58
N PRO A 21 -19.62 -15.86 -3.94
CA PRO A 21 -19.18 -15.37 -2.65
C PRO A 21 -18.90 -13.88 -2.79
N LYS A 22 -19.56 -13.03 -2.00
CA LYS A 22 -19.36 -11.58 -1.99
C LYS A 22 -17.86 -11.31 -1.79
N VAL A 23 -17.16 -11.00 -2.88
CA VAL A 23 -15.74 -10.68 -2.81
C VAL A 23 -15.65 -9.34 -2.11
N SER A 24 -15.16 -9.34 -0.88
CA SER A 24 -14.94 -8.11 -0.12
C SER A 24 -13.98 -7.22 -0.90
N ALA A 25 -14.34 -5.96 -1.13
CA ALA A 25 -13.49 -4.97 -1.79
C ALA A 25 -12.11 -4.87 -1.11
N VAL A 26 -12.05 -5.13 0.20
CA VAL A 26 -10.82 -5.19 0.99
C VAL A 26 -9.89 -6.31 0.49
N LYS A 27 -10.44 -7.47 0.10
CA LYS A 27 -9.67 -8.62 -0.38
C LYS A 27 -9.10 -8.36 -1.79
N VAL A 28 -9.85 -7.64 -2.63
CA VAL A 28 -9.37 -7.19 -3.96
C VAL A 28 -8.28 -6.13 -3.81
N ALA A 29 -8.46 -5.17 -2.89
CA ALA A 29 -7.47 -4.16 -2.58
C ALA A 29 -6.17 -4.75 -2.01
N GLN A 30 -6.26 -5.77 -1.16
CA GLN A 30 -5.09 -6.48 -0.62
C GLN A 30 -4.31 -7.25 -1.68
N VAL A 31 -5.01 -7.94 -2.60
CA VAL A 31 -4.35 -8.70 -3.69
C VAL A 31 -3.69 -7.75 -4.69
N SER A 32 -4.35 -6.64 -5.05
CA SER A 32 -3.78 -5.63 -5.95
C SER A 32 -2.60 -4.89 -5.33
N ALA A 33 -2.68 -4.50 -4.06
CA ALA A 33 -1.55 -3.91 -3.33
C ALA A 33 -0.37 -4.89 -3.23
N GLY A 34 -0.63 -6.17 -2.95
CA GLY A 34 0.41 -7.20 -2.91
C GLY A 34 1.09 -7.43 -4.26
N LEU A 35 0.33 -7.41 -5.36
CA LEU A 35 0.86 -7.52 -6.72
C LEU A 35 1.75 -6.33 -7.10
N VAL A 36 1.35 -5.11 -6.73
CA VAL A 36 2.15 -3.91 -6.95
C VAL A 36 3.46 -4.02 -6.16
N VAL A 37 3.41 -4.42 -4.89
CA VAL A 37 4.62 -4.60 -4.05
C VAL A 37 5.58 -5.64 -4.63
N VAL A 38 5.07 -6.74 -5.16
CA VAL A 38 5.88 -7.82 -5.77
C VAL A 38 6.50 -7.41 -7.11
N MET A 39 5.91 -6.44 -7.83
CA MET A 39 6.44 -5.96 -9.11
C MET A 39 7.52 -4.87 -8.99
N ILE A 40 7.59 -4.15 -7.87
CA ILE A 40 8.59 -3.08 -7.64
C ILE A 40 10.04 -3.55 -7.83
N PRO A 41 10.48 -4.72 -7.33
CA PRO A 41 11.85 -5.17 -7.51
C PRO A 41 12.18 -5.48 -8.97
N ARG A 42 11.19 -5.95 -9.74
CA ARG A 42 11.39 -6.40 -11.12
C ARG A 42 11.56 -5.24 -12.09
N THR A 43 10.90 -4.11 -11.83
CA THR A 43 11.11 -2.86 -12.58
C THR A 43 12.40 -2.15 -12.15
N ALA A 44 12.80 -2.28 -10.89
CA ALA A 44 14.04 -1.72 -10.35
C ALA A 44 15.32 -2.40 -10.88
N LEU A 45 15.26 -3.71 -11.20
CA LEU A 45 16.44 -4.49 -11.62
C LEU A 45 16.77 -4.41 -13.12
N ALA A 46 15.93 -3.79 -13.96
CA ALA A 46 16.07 -3.81 -15.42
C ALA A 46 16.72 -2.55 -16.03
N ALA A 47 16.83 -1.45 -15.27
CA ALA A 47 17.51 -0.23 -15.70
C ALA A 47 18.82 -0.08 -14.92
N THR A 48 19.89 0.39 -15.57
CA THR A 48 21.20 0.69 -14.98
C THR A 48 21.11 1.27 -13.56
N SER A 49 21.89 0.72 -12.63
CA SER A 49 21.71 0.82 -11.17
C SER A 49 21.50 2.22 -10.60
N ASP A 50 22.08 3.27 -11.20
CA ASP A 50 21.90 4.66 -10.73
C ASP A 50 20.60 5.31 -11.21
N ALA A 51 20.21 5.10 -12.47
CA ALA A 51 18.97 5.65 -13.03
C ALA A 51 17.72 4.95 -12.46
N ALA A 52 17.83 3.65 -12.18
CA ALA A 52 16.76 2.87 -11.56
C ALA A 52 16.48 3.31 -10.13
N PHE A 53 17.54 3.57 -9.32
CA PHE A 53 17.36 4.02 -7.94
C PHE A 53 16.61 5.36 -7.88
N GLY A 54 16.98 6.34 -8.71
CA GLY A 54 16.26 7.62 -8.76
C GLY A 54 14.77 7.47 -9.08
N THR A 55 14.45 6.67 -10.09
CA THR A 55 13.06 6.43 -10.53
C THR A 55 12.24 5.69 -9.46
N VAL A 56 12.82 4.65 -8.86
CA VAL A 56 12.19 3.89 -7.77
C VAL A 56 12.02 4.78 -6.54
N TRP A 57 13.02 5.57 -6.20
CA TRP A 57 12.98 6.50 -5.08
C TRP A 57 11.85 7.51 -5.21
N HIS A 58 11.71 8.16 -6.38
CA HIS A 58 10.60 9.07 -6.65
C HIS A 58 9.23 8.37 -6.55
N THR A 59 9.12 7.14 -7.05
CA THR A 59 7.88 6.36 -6.97
C THR A 59 7.54 6.04 -5.51
N VAL A 60 8.52 5.62 -4.71
CA VAL A 60 8.33 5.33 -3.28
C VAL A 60 7.96 6.60 -2.53
N MET A 61 8.61 7.74 -2.78
CA MET A 61 8.28 9.01 -2.14
C MET A 61 6.85 9.46 -2.48
N ASN A 62 6.39 9.28 -3.72
CA ASN A 62 5.00 9.55 -4.09
C ASN A 62 4.01 8.68 -3.29
N ILE A 63 4.33 7.41 -3.04
CA ILE A 63 3.50 6.54 -2.20
C ILE A 63 3.48 7.06 -0.75
N VAL A 64 4.63 7.49 -0.22
CA VAL A 64 4.72 8.08 1.11
C VAL A 64 3.86 9.35 1.21
N ASP A 65 3.88 10.21 0.19
CA ASP A 65 3.01 11.40 0.13
C ASP A 65 1.52 11.02 0.21
N TRP A 66 1.09 9.99 -0.54
CA TRP A 66 -0.28 9.48 -0.47
C TRP A 66 -0.64 8.88 0.89
N ILE A 67 0.29 8.18 1.53
CA ILE A 67 0.10 7.66 2.88
C ILE A 67 -0.07 8.80 3.88
N ALA A 68 0.74 9.87 3.79
CA ALA A 68 0.63 11.03 4.66
C ALA A 68 -0.76 11.69 4.55
N VAL A 69 -1.27 11.87 3.33
CA VAL A 69 -2.66 12.33 3.09
C VAL A 69 -3.68 11.40 3.74
N GLY A 70 -3.47 10.08 3.65
CA GLY A 70 -4.28 9.08 4.35
C GLY A 70 -4.27 9.27 5.88
N VAL A 71 -3.11 9.49 6.49
CA VAL A 71 -2.99 9.71 7.95
C VAL A 71 -3.70 10.99 8.38
N PHE A 72 -3.57 12.09 7.63
CA PHE A 72 -4.31 13.33 7.90
C PHE A 72 -5.82 13.13 7.82
N THR A 73 -6.29 12.40 6.80
CA THR A 73 -7.71 12.10 6.61
C THR A 73 -8.26 11.23 7.76
N PHE A 74 -7.56 10.15 8.12
CA PHE A 74 -7.96 9.29 9.23
C PHE A 74 -7.92 10.01 10.58
N SER A 75 -6.96 10.90 10.80
CA SER A 75 -6.94 11.73 12.00
C SER A 75 -8.14 12.67 12.05
N GLY A 76 -8.49 13.33 10.95
CA GLY A 76 -9.68 14.19 10.85
C GLY A 76 -10.97 13.42 11.18
N VAL A 77 -11.15 12.24 10.61
CA VAL A 77 -12.30 11.37 10.94
C VAL A 77 -12.28 10.94 12.41
N SER A 78 -11.12 10.55 12.94
CA SER A 78 -10.97 10.18 14.36
C SER A 78 -11.34 11.33 15.30
N TRP A 79 -11.02 12.57 14.90
CA TRP A 79 -11.38 13.77 15.64
C TRP A 79 -12.88 14.02 15.64
N MET A 80 -13.53 13.88 14.48
CA MET A 80 -14.98 14.03 14.33
C MET A 80 -15.77 12.99 15.14
N LEU A 81 -15.23 11.77 15.27
CA LEU A 81 -15.81 10.69 16.07
C LEU A 81 -15.53 10.81 17.58
N GLY A 82 -14.90 11.91 18.03
CA GLY A 82 -14.65 12.19 19.45
C GLY A 82 -13.36 11.56 20.01
N HIS A 83 -12.61 10.80 19.23
CA HIS A 83 -11.33 10.20 19.63
C HIS A 83 -10.16 11.19 19.50
N ARG A 84 -10.24 12.33 20.20
CA ARG A 84 -9.28 13.45 20.07
C ARG A 84 -7.84 13.06 20.39
N GLY A 85 -7.61 12.26 21.44
CA GLY A 85 -6.24 11.80 21.79
C GLY A 85 -5.60 10.97 20.68
N ALA A 86 -6.35 10.01 20.13
CA ALA A 86 -5.88 9.14 19.07
C ALA A 86 -5.76 9.88 17.71
N ALA A 87 -6.47 10.99 17.52
CA ALA A 87 -6.30 11.86 16.36
C ALA A 87 -4.97 12.64 16.45
N ILE A 88 -4.65 13.19 17.62
CA ILE A 88 -3.39 13.93 17.86
C ILE A 88 -2.19 13.00 17.74
N GLU A 89 -2.25 11.81 18.33
CA GLU A 89 -1.18 10.82 18.24
C GLU A 89 -0.87 10.45 16.78
N ARG A 90 -1.91 10.21 15.97
CA ARG A 90 -1.75 9.93 14.53
C ARG A 90 -1.19 11.12 13.75
N LEU A 91 -1.56 12.36 14.10
CA LEU A 91 -0.99 13.55 13.45
C LEU A 91 0.49 13.71 13.75
N ILE A 92 0.87 13.58 15.03
CA ILE A 92 2.27 13.73 15.44
C ILE A 92 3.12 12.59 14.88
N GLY A 93 2.66 11.34 15.01
CA GLY A 93 3.35 10.18 14.46
C GLY A 93 3.45 10.21 12.93
N GLY A 94 2.37 10.61 12.25
CA GLY A 94 2.34 10.80 10.80
C GLY A 94 3.29 11.90 10.33
N ALA A 95 3.31 13.06 11.00
CA ALA A 95 4.19 14.17 10.67
C ALA A 95 5.66 13.84 10.91
N ALA A 96 5.99 13.21 12.04
CA ALA A 96 7.35 12.76 12.35
C ALA A 96 7.84 11.72 11.32
N GLY A 97 7.01 10.72 11.01
CA GLY A 97 7.32 9.71 10.00
C GLY A 97 7.52 10.29 8.60
N TYR A 98 6.71 11.27 8.20
CA TYR A 98 6.81 11.94 6.92
C TYR A 98 8.13 12.72 6.77
N LEU A 99 8.52 13.47 7.81
CA LEU A 99 9.78 14.22 7.83
C LEU A 99 10.99 13.29 7.68
N LEU A 100 10.99 12.17 8.42
CA LEU A 100 12.04 11.16 8.34
C LEU A 100 12.13 10.53 6.95
N ALA A 101 10.99 10.16 6.36
CA ALA A 101 10.97 9.56 5.02
C ALA A 101 11.52 10.52 3.95
N ARG A 102 11.17 11.81 4.03
CA ARG A 102 11.62 12.81 3.06
C ARG A 102 13.11 13.15 3.17
N HIS A 103 13.68 13.06 4.38
CA HIS A 103 15.09 13.32 4.65
C HIS A 103 15.95 12.05 4.71
N ALA A 104 15.40 10.87 4.36
CA ALA A 104 16.10 9.60 4.51
C ALA A 104 17.40 9.50 3.68
N ILE A 105 17.46 10.13 2.51
CA ILE A 105 18.72 10.20 1.73
C ILE A 105 19.75 11.08 2.44
N ASP A 106 19.35 12.23 2.94
CA ASP A 106 20.26 13.15 3.63
C ASP A 106 20.83 12.51 4.90
N ILE A 107 20.00 11.83 5.68
CA ILE A 107 20.42 11.07 6.87
C ILE A 107 21.41 9.97 6.50
N ARG A 108 21.13 9.21 5.42
CA ARG A 108 22.04 8.18 4.91
C ARG A 108 23.38 8.77 4.49
N ASN A 109 23.37 9.90 3.79
CA ASN A 109 24.59 10.56 3.32
C ASN A 109 25.41 11.11 4.50
N TRP A 110 24.75 11.67 5.50
CA TRP A 110 25.37 12.10 6.75
C TRP A 110 26.04 10.93 7.49
N LEU A 111 25.34 9.80 7.64
CA LEU A 111 25.88 8.58 8.29
C LEU A 111 27.05 7.94 7.52
N ARG A 112 27.11 8.10 6.20
CA ARG A 112 28.23 7.60 5.37
C ARG A 112 29.45 8.51 5.38
N GLY A 113 29.28 9.78 5.77
CA GLY A 113 30.35 10.76 5.86
C GLY A 113 31.07 10.78 7.21
N ILE A 114 30.57 10.02 8.19
CA ILE A 114 31.22 9.69 9.47
C ILE A 114 31.97 8.38 9.30
#